data_AF-A0A8H5A476-F1
#
_entry.id   AF-A0A8H5A476-F1
#
_cell.length_a   1.000
_cell.length_b   1.000
_cell.length_c   1.000
_cell.angle_alpha   90.00
_cell.angle_beta   90.00
_cell.angle_gamma   90.00
#
_symmetry.space_group_name_H-M   'P 1'
#
loop_
_entity.id
_entity.type
_entity.pdbx_description
1 polymer ?
#
loop_
_entity_poly.entity_id
_entity_poly.type
_entity_poly.pdbx_seq_one_letter_code
_entity_poly.pdbx_strand_id
1 'polypeptide(L)'
;MLISAAAQPLRGSTPSFIRVARHQAFRRHALRAHVRWLAAVADNIKSNPKGTLALPSEARYNEIGVQQLSSHIFDQIFPDGVKPPPQELVELSRDHLRRHDLLGKNTDKSEPIAFDLPPLQGRTLDEHFHKLGVDCAEPYLAYAKQFARANPPPKPRKWIHQSGWTKYYPDGRTEKVDAPDEEMLSFDTEVMWKVSPFAVMACASSPTAWYAWLSPWLLMETTNDRQLIPLGDPNKAKIIVGHNVGFDRARVLEEYSVKQTRNAFLDTMSLHVAVNVASKTPDHDLAVLMTSGMHDEEELWVERSSVNSLRDVAKFHLNVSIDKALRDDFS
;
A
#
# COMPACT_ATOMS: atom_id res chain seq x y z
N MET A 1 -0.65 44.35 59.02
CA MET A 1 0.53 45.14 58.63
C MET A 1 1.08 44.56 57.33
N LEU A 2 1.57 45.44 56.46
CA LEU A 2 2.25 45.20 55.18
C LEU A 2 1.34 44.95 53.96
N ILE A 3 1.01 46.07 53.32
CA ILE A 3 0.60 46.23 51.92
C ILE A 3 1.79 45.80 51.04
N SER A 4 1.55 44.92 50.07
CA SER A 4 2.58 44.54 49.08
C SER A 4 2.36 45.26 47.76
N ALA A 5 3.48 45.77 47.24
CA ALA A 5 3.60 46.72 46.16
C ALA A 5 3.39 46.11 44.77
N ALA A 6 2.96 46.98 43.86
CA ALA A 6 2.88 46.75 42.43
C ALA A 6 4.27 46.47 41.83
N ALA A 7 4.33 45.49 40.93
CA ALA A 7 5.42 45.30 39.98
C ALA A 7 4.82 45.04 38.58
N GLN A 8 5.10 45.95 37.65
CA GLN A 8 4.82 45.81 36.22
C GLN A 8 5.69 44.70 35.61
N PRO A 9 5.22 44.03 34.54
CA PRO A 9 6.12 43.50 33.52
C PRO A 9 5.95 44.26 32.20
N LEU A 10 7.01 45.01 31.88
CA LEU A 10 7.66 45.18 30.57
C LEU A 10 6.84 44.80 29.32
N ARG A 11 6.48 45.84 28.54
CA ARG A 11 6.15 45.72 27.11
C ARG A 11 7.39 45.30 26.33
N GLY A 12 7.45 44.05 25.91
CA GLY A 12 8.32 43.57 24.83
C GLY A 12 7.59 43.63 23.50
N SER A 13 8.20 44.29 22.51
CA SER A 13 7.71 44.40 21.13
C SER A 13 7.65 43.03 20.45
N THR A 14 6.48 42.65 19.94
CA THR A 14 6.34 41.49 19.04
C THR A 14 6.73 41.90 17.62
N PRO A 15 7.69 41.23 16.97
CA PRO A 15 7.91 41.41 15.54
C PRO A 15 6.76 40.72 14.79
N SER A 16 6.01 41.51 14.04
CA SER A 16 5.02 41.02 13.08
C SER A 16 5.74 40.34 11.92
N PHE A 17 5.79 39.01 11.93
CA PHE A 17 6.19 38.25 10.75
C PHE A 17 4.99 38.12 9.82
N ILE A 18 4.94 39.02 8.84
CA ILE A 18 4.07 38.90 7.68
C ILE A 18 4.50 37.64 6.91
N ARG A 19 3.73 36.56 7.01
CA ARG A 19 3.85 35.39 6.13
C ARG A 19 3.35 35.80 4.75
N VAL A 20 4.28 36.19 3.88
CA VAL A 20 4.04 36.29 2.44
C VAL A 20 3.73 34.89 1.92
N ALA A 21 2.45 34.63 1.67
CA ALA A 21 2.00 33.43 0.99
C ALA A 21 2.51 33.44 -0.45
N ARG A 22 3.60 32.71 -0.74
CA ARG A 22 4.01 32.37 -2.10
C ARG A 22 3.09 31.28 -2.67
N HIS A 23 1.84 31.65 -2.95
CA HIS A 23 0.95 30.87 -3.82
C HIS A 23 1.29 31.17 -5.27
N GLN A 24 2.39 30.62 -5.80
CA GLN A 24 2.70 30.65 -7.24
C GLN A 24 3.87 29.70 -7.56
N ALA A 25 3.60 28.39 -7.55
CA ALA A 25 4.50 27.41 -8.20
C ALA A 25 3.88 26.03 -8.51
N PHE A 26 2.63 25.74 -8.15
CA PHE A 26 2.05 24.40 -8.38
C PHE A 26 1.30 24.19 -9.71
N ARG A 27 1.35 25.16 -10.64
CA ARG A 27 0.59 25.09 -11.90
C ARG A 27 1.36 24.61 -13.14
N ARG A 28 2.60 24.12 -13.02
CA ARG A 28 3.40 23.70 -14.19
C ARG A 28 3.69 22.20 -14.33
N HIS A 29 3.09 21.32 -13.53
CA HIS A 29 3.25 19.87 -13.69
C HIS A 29 1.96 19.11 -14.04
N ALA A 30 0.86 19.82 -14.30
CA ALA A 30 -0.41 19.18 -14.70
C ALA A 30 -0.43 18.62 -16.13
N LEU A 31 0.61 18.85 -16.95
CA LEU A 31 0.58 18.51 -18.38
C LEU A 31 1.21 17.16 -18.76
N ARG A 32 1.68 16.35 -17.80
CA ARG A 32 2.28 15.03 -18.11
C ARG A 32 1.82 13.85 -17.23
N ALA A 33 0.67 13.95 -16.55
CA ALA A 33 0.09 12.84 -15.81
C ALA A 33 -0.72 11.88 -16.72
N HIS A 34 -0.09 11.38 -17.80
CA HIS A 34 -0.74 10.54 -18.81
C HIS A 34 -0.58 9.03 -18.60
N VAL A 35 -0.31 8.55 -17.37
CA VAL A 35 -0.21 7.10 -17.13
C VAL A 35 -0.89 6.71 -15.83
N ARG A 36 -2.19 6.98 -15.71
CA ARG A 36 -2.99 6.45 -14.60
C ARG A 36 -3.58 5.06 -14.86
N TRP A 37 -3.43 4.52 -16.07
CA TRP A 37 -4.18 3.32 -16.48
C TRP A 37 -3.40 2.47 -17.48
N LEU A 38 -3.13 1.21 -17.14
CA LEU A 38 -2.63 0.22 -18.11
C LEU A 38 -3.57 0.09 -19.33
N ALA A 39 -4.88 0.20 -19.11
CA ALA A 39 -5.88 0.16 -20.19
C ALA A 39 -5.80 1.39 -21.13
N ALA A 40 -5.55 2.60 -20.61
CA ALA A 40 -5.49 3.80 -21.45
C ALA A 40 -4.19 3.90 -22.28
N VAL A 41 -3.12 3.22 -21.85
CA VAL A 41 -1.86 3.12 -22.61
C VAL A 41 -2.04 2.22 -23.83
N ALA A 42 -2.84 1.16 -23.73
CA ALA A 42 -3.07 0.22 -24.83
C ALA A 42 -3.78 0.87 -26.03
N ASP A 43 -4.74 1.79 -25.78
CA ASP A 43 -5.54 2.43 -26.84
C ASP A 43 -4.75 3.41 -27.73
N ASN A 44 -3.54 3.82 -27.32
CA ASN A 44 -2.72 4.79 -28.06
C ASN A 44 -1.56 4.17 -28.88
N ILE A 45 -1.42 2.85 -28.89
CA ILE A 45 -0.34 2.20 -29.63
C ILE A 45 -0.71 2.13 -31.12
N LYS A 46 -0.21 3.10 -31.91
CA LYS A 46 -0.19 2.97 -33.36
C LYS A 46 0.73 1.82 -33.75
N SER A 47 0.20 0.82 -34.44
CA SER A 47 0.96 -0.31 -34.94
C SER A 47 2.10 0.16 -35.85
N ASN A 48 3.34 -0.14 -35.48
CA ASN A 48 4.51 0.14 -36.32
C ASN A 48 4.52 -0.82 -37.53
N PRO A 49 4.60 -0.35 -38.79
CA PRO A 49 4.57 -1.21 -39.97
C PRO A 49 5.81 -2.12 -40.12
N LYS A 50 6.88 -1.86 -39.37
CA LYS A 50 8.03 -2.77 -39.27
C LYS A 50 7.74 -3.76 -38.15
N GLY A 51 7.61 -5.05 -38.47
CA GLY A 51 7.32 -6.12 -37.50
C GLY A 51 8.38 -6.37 -36.41
N THR A 52 9.26 -5.41 -36.13
CA THR A 52 10.26 -5.45 -35.05
C THR A 52 10.50 -4.06 -34.47
N LEU A 53 10.73 -4.00 -33.16
CA LEU A 53 11.14 -2.81 -32.40
C LEU A 53 12.67 -2.64 -32.35
N ALA A 54 13.43 -3.61 -32.87
CA ALA A 54 14.88 -3.60 -32.81
C ALA A 54 15.48 -2.48 -33.69
N LEU A 55 16.45 -1.78 -33.13
CA LEU A 55 17.24 -0.73 -33.78
C LEU A 55 18.72 -1.13 -33.79
N PRO A 56 19.50 -0.66 -34.78
CA PRO A 56 20.95 -0.80 -34.75
C PRO A 56 21.56 0.09 -33.67
N SER A 57 22.61 -0.38 -32.99
CA SER A 57 23.33 0.39 -31.98
C SER A 57 24.75 -0.14 -31.80
N GLU A 58 25.61 0.63 -31.14
CA GLU A 58 26.99 0.22 -30.83
C GLU A 58 27.07 -0.45 -29.45
N ALA A 59 27.95 -1.44 -29.32
CA ALA A 59 28.28 -2.07 -28.05
C ALA A 59 29.20 -1.16 -27.24
N ARG A 60 28.88 -0.98 -25.95
CA ARG A 60 29.74 -0.26 -25.00
C ARG A 60 30.41 -1.27 -24.09
N TYR A 61 31.65 -0.98 -23.69
CA TYR A 61 32.43 -1.81 -22.77
C TYR A 61 32.99 -0.94 -21.65
N ASN A 62 33.09 -1.51 -20.45
CA ASN A 62 33.81 -0.85 -19.36
C ASN A 62 35.33 -1.11 -19.46
N GLU A 63 36.08 -0.56 -18.51
CA GLU A 63 37.54 -0.59 -18.46
C GLU A 63 38.13 -2.00 -18.29
N ILE A 64 37.31 -2.99 -17.91
CA ILE A 64 37.70 -4.40 -17.78
C ILE A 64 37.14 -5.28 -18.91
N GLY A 65 36.50 -4.68 -19.92
CA GLY A 65 36.03 -5.38 -21.13
C GLY A 65 34.64 -6.02 -21.01
N VAL A 66 33.89 -5.73 -19.94
CA VAL A 66 32.51 -6.23 -19.78
C VAL A 66 31.56 -5.38 -20.61
N GLN A 67 30.79 -6.03 -21.49
CA GLN A 67 29.76 -5.38 -22.30
C GLN A 67 28.69 -4.74 -21.41
N GLN A 68 28.36 -3.50 -21.71
CA GLN A 68 27.35 -2.68 -21.04
C GLN A 68 26.14 -2.51 -21.94
N LEU A 69 25.15 -1.74 -21.47
CA LEU A 69 24.05 -1.28 -22.30
C LEU A 69 24.56 -0.63 -23.58
N SER A 70 23.88 -0.92 -24.68
CA SER A 70 24.14 -0.33 -25.99
C SER A 70 24.11 1.21 -25.93
N SER A 71 24.80 1.89 -26.84
CA SER A 71 24.82 3.36 -26.88
C SER A 71 23.40 3.97 -26.91
N HIS A 72 22.52 3.42 -27.75
CA HIS A 72 21.13 3.92 -27.88
C HIS A 72 20.32 3.80 -26.59
N ILE A 73 20.45 2.69 -25.85
CA ILE A 73 19.74 2.51 -24.58
C ILE A 73 20.39 3.35 -23.47
N PHE A 74 21.72 3.43 -23.46
CA PHE A 74 22.45 4.19 -22.47
C PHE A 74 22.07 5.68 -22.51
N ASP A 75 21.99 6.29 -23.68
CA ASP A 75 21.64 7.71 -23.81
C ASP A 75 20.20 8.02 -23.36
N GLN A 76 19.30 7.04 -23.47
CA GLN A 76 17.91 7.17 -23.00
C GLN A 76 17.78 7.02 -21.47
N ILE A 77 18.63 6.20 -20.84
CA ILE A 77 18.60 5.95 -19.39
C ILE A 77 19.47 6.96 -18.62
N PHE A 78 20.59 7.37 -19.19
CA PHE A 78 21.60 8.24 -18.59
C PHE A 78 21.83 9.49 -19.46
N PRO A 79 20.82 10.39 -19.57
CA PRO A 79 20.90 11.56 -20.45
C PRO A 79 22.04 12.53 -20.08
N ASP A 80 22.44 12.55 -18.80
CA ASP A 80 23.55 13.36 -18.29
C ASP A 80 24.90 12.59 -18.29
N GLY A 81 24.92 11.37 -18.85
CA GLY A 81 26.06 10.47 -18.82
C GLY A 81 26.35 9.88 -17.43
N VAL A 82 27.52 9.23 -17.30
CA VAL A 82 28.04 8.74 -16.01
C VAL A 82 29.45 9.24 -15.78
N LYS A 83 29.80 9.47 -14.52
CA LYS A 83 31.18 9.76 -14.14
C LYS A 83 31.99 8.47 -14.23
N PRO A 84 33.18 8.49 -14.87
CA PRO A 84 34.07 7.33 -14.90
C PRO A 84 34.44 6.88 -13.48
N PRO A 85 34.63 5.56 -13.26
CA PRO A 85 35.06 5.04 -11.98
C PRO A 85 36.47 5.54 -11.61
N PRO A 86 36.78 5.73 -10.32
CA PRO A 86 38.15 6.01 -9.86
C PRO A 86 39.14 4.93 -10.32
N GLN A 87 40.31 5.37 -10.82
CA GLN A 87 41.33 4.48 -11.38
C GLN A 87 41.80 3.41 -10.39
N GLU A 88 41.94 3.75 -9.12
CA GLU A 88 42.33 2.82 -8.04
C GLU A 88 41.35 1.63 -7.92
N LEU A 89 40.04 1.87 -8.07
CA LEU A 89 39.03 0.81 -8.01
C LEU A 89 39.05 -0.07 -9.27
N VAL A 90 39.35 0.51 -10.42
CA VAL A 90 39.54 -0.24 -11.67
C VAL A 90 40.76 -1.16 -11.55
N GLU A 91 41.86 -0.67 -11.00
CA GLU A 91 43.07 -1.46 -10.75
C GLU A 91 42.84 -2.58 -9.75
N LEU A 92 42.14 -2.29 -8.64
CA LEU A 92 41.74 -3.29 -7.66
C LEU A 92 40.87 -4.40 -8.29
N SER A 93 39.91 -4.02 -9.14
CA SER A 93 39.04 -4.97 -9.85
C SER A 93 39.85 -5.84 -10.82
N ARG A 94 40.79 -5.26 -11.59
CA ARG A 94 41.69 -6.00 -12.49
C ARG A 94 42.57 -6.99 -11.73
N ASP A 95 43.12 -6.59 -10.59
CA ASP A 95 43.96 -7.46 -9.77
C ASP A 95 43.16 -8.63 -9.18
N HIS A 96 41.96 -8.38 -8.65
CA HIS A 96 41.07 -9.42 -8.15
C HIS A 96 40.71 -10.44 -9.25
N LEU A 97 40.30 -9.94 -10.43
CA LEU A 97 39.99 -10.80 -11.57
C LEU A 97 41.21 -11.60 -12.05
N ARG A 98 42.43 -11.04 -11.96
CA ARG A 98 43.66 -11.76 -12.31
C ARG A 98 43.97 -12.89 -11.32
N ARG A 99 43.86 -12.64 -10.02
CA ARG A 99 44.11 -13.65 -8.97
C ARG A 99 43.18 -14.86 -9.08
N HIS A 100 41.95 -14.62 -9.53
CA HIS A 100 40.96 -15.67 -9.75
C HIS A 100 40.97 -16.24 -11.17
N ASP A 101 41.93 -15.84 -12.02
CA ASP A 101 42.05 -16.30 -13.40
C ASP A 101 40.74 -16.09 -14.20
N LEU A 102 40.15 -14.90 -14.08
CA LEU A 102 38.93 -14.47 -14.77
C LEU A 102 39.15 -13.28 -15.70
N LEU A 103 40.24 -12.51 -15.51
CA LEU A 103 40.52 -11.34 -16.32
C LEU A 103 40.70 -11.72 -17.81
N GLY A 104 39.89 -11.13 -18.68
CA GLY A 104 39.93 -11.41 -20.13
C GLY A 104 39.28 -12.75 -20.54
N LYS A 105 38.69 -13.49 -19.60
CA LYS A 105 37.89 -14.69 -19.90
C LYS A 105 36.43 -14.34 -20.15
N ASN A 106 35.81 -15.09 -21.08
CA ASN A 106 34.38 -15.06 -21.44
C ASN A 106 33.64 -13.76 -21.12
N THR A 107 33.80 -12.77 -21.99
CA THR A 107 32.84 -11.67 -22.10
C THR A 107 31.78 -12.08 -23.10
N ASP A 108 30.51 -11.85 -22.75
CA ASP A 108 29.40 -12.03 -23.68
C ASP A 108 29.69 -11.27 -24.98
N LYS A 109 29.46 -11.92 -26.13
CA LYS A 109 29.68 -11.36 -27.47
C LYS A 109 28.36 -11.15 -28.20
N SER A 110 27.26 -11.15 -27.46
CA SER A 110 25.93 -10.89 -28.01
C SER A 110 25.88 -9.51 -28.65
N GLU A 111 25.21 -9.42 -29.79
CA GLU A 111 24.99 -8.14 -30.47
C GLU A 111 24.26 -7.15 -29.54
N PRO A 112 24.60 -5.85 -29.60
CA PRO A 112 23.98 -4.84 -28.77
C PRO A 112 22.49 -4.70 -29.07
N ILE A 113 21.66 -4.82 -28.03
CA ILE A 113 20.21 -4.65 -28.12
C ILE A 113 19.86 -3.16 -28.06
N ALA A 114 19.02 -2.69 -28.98
CA ALA A 114 18.49 -1.33 -28.94
C ALA A 114 17.03 -1.27 -29.42
N PHE A 115 16.26 -0.39 -28.79
CA PHE A 115 14.89 -0.04 -29.11
C PHE A 115 14.54 1.28 -28.40
N ASP A 116 13.43 1.90 -28.77
CA ASP A 116 12.97 3.14 -28.13
C ASP A 116 12.24 2.81 -26.81
N LEU A 117 12.77 3.33 -25.71
CA LEU A 117 12.18 3.23 -24.39
C LEU A 117 11.08 4.29 -24.22
N PRO A 118 10.04 4.00 -23.41
CA PRO A 118 9.12 5.03 -22.94
C PRO A 118 9.89 6.17 -22.23
N PRO A 119 9.45 7.43 -22.37
CA PRO A 119 10.12 8.56 -21.74
C PRO A 119 10.24 8.40 -20.23
N LEU A 120 11.43 8.70 -19.69
CA LEU A 120 11.64 8.70 -18.25
C LEU A 120 10.82 9.81 -17.57
N GLN A 121 10.16 9.45 -16.46
CA GLN A 121 9.54 10.38 -15.51
C GLN A 121 10.56 10.95 -14.53
N GLY A 122 11.58 11.66 -14.99
CA GLY A 122 12.66 12.18 -14.14
C GLY A 122 13.99 12.25 -14.87
N ARG A 123 15.05 12.62 -14.15
CA ARG A 123 16.44 12.61 -14.66
C ARG A 123 17.22 11.37 -14.27
N THR A 124 16.87 10.73 -13.15
CA THR A 124 17.48 9.48 -12.69
C THR A 124 16.44 8.36 -12.64
N LEU A 125 16.90 7.11 -12.65
CA LEU A 125 16.03 5.96 -12.44
C LEU A 125 15.34 5.99 -11.07
N ASP A 126 16.03 6.44 -10.03
CA ASP A 126 15.44 6.60 -8.69
C ASP A 126 14.27 7.59 -8.72
N GLU A 127 14.46 8.73 -9.38
CA GLU A 127 13.39 9.73 -9.53
C GLU A 127 12.22 9.19 -10.37
N HIS A 128 12.53 8.44 -11.43
CA HIS A 128 11.55 7.78 -12.28
C HIS A 128 10.66 6.82 -11.47
N PHE A 129 11.26 5.86 -10.77
CA PHE A 129 10.51 4.87 -10.00
C PHE A 129 9.81 5.50 -8.80
N HIS A 130 10.40 6.51 -8.16
CA HIS A 130 9.74 7.24 -7.10
C HIS A 130 8.48 7.95 -7.60
N LYS A 131 8.55 8.66 -8.73
CA LYS A 131 7.40 9.36 -9.32
C LYS A 131 6.31 8.40 -9.78
N LEU A 132 6.67 7.30 -10.43
CA LEU A 132 5.69 6.27 -10.80
C LEU A 132 5.04 5.66 -9.55
N GLY A 133 5.82 5.36 -8.52
CA GLY A 133 5.32 4.84 -7.25
C GLY A 133 4.34 5.80 -6.58
N VAL A 134 4.65 7.10 -6.54
CA VAL A 134 3.76 8.13 -5.97
C VAL A 134 2.48 8.29 -6.81
N ASP A 135 2.57 8.30 -8.14
CA ASP A 135 1.37 8.42 -8.99
C ASP A 135 0.45 7.19 -8.86
N CYS A 136 1.02 5.99 -8.76
CA CYS A 136 0.27 4.76 -8.52
C CYS A 136 -0.36 4.73 -7.11
N ALA A 137 0.34 5.27 -6.11
CA ALA A 137 -0.10 5.24 -4.72
C ALA A 137 -1.21 6.26 -4.42
N GLU A 138 -1.26 7.39 -5.12
CA GLU A 138 -2.28 8.42 -4.91
C GLU A 138 -3.57 8.14 -5.71
N PRO A 139 -4.77 8.40 -5.15
CA PRO A 139 -5.05 9.08 -3.87
C PRO A 139 -5.05 8.15 -2.64
N TYR A 140 -4.81 6.84 -2.82
CA TYR A 140 -4.97 5.83 -1.77
C TYR A 140 -4.02 6.05 -0.59
N LEU A 141 -2.81 6.51 -0.84
CA LEU A 141 -1.84 6.88 0.20
C LEU A 141 -2.35 8.04 1.06
N ALA A 142 -2.90 9.08 0.44
CA ALA A 142 -3.51 10.19 1.18
C ALA A 142 -4.69 9.72 2.03
N TYR A 143 -5.58 8.89 1.46
CA TYR A 143 -6.69 8.30 2.21
C TYR A 143 -6.21 7.44 3.37
N ALA A 144 -5.19 6.60 3.19
CA ALA A 144 -4.67 5.73 4.26
C ALA A 144 -4.09 6.55 5.42
N LYS A 145 -3.33 7.60 5.10
CA LYS A 145 -2.78 8.52 6.11
C LYS A 145 -3.86 9.30 6.86
N GLN A 146 -4.95 9.68 6.18
CA GLN A 146 -6.10 10.33 6.82
C GLN A 146 -6.86 9.35 7.71
N PHE A 147 -7.16 8.15 7.21
CA PHE A 147 -7.91 7.14 7.92
C PHE A 147 -7.20 6.65 9.18
N ALA A 148 -5.88 6.47 9.12
CA ALA A 148 -5.06 6.12 10.29
C ALA A 148 -5.11 7.15 11.43
N ARG A 149 -5.57 8.38 11.16
CA ARG A 149 -5.74 9.46 12.15
C ARG A 149 -7.20 9.70 12.52
N ALA A 150 -8.13 9.08 11.80
CA ALA A 150 -9.55 9.23 12.05
C ALA A 150 -9.99 8.34 13.21
N ASN A 151 -11.02 8.76 13.93
CA ASN A 151 -11.69 7.94 14.92
C ASN A 151 -13.03 7.47 14.34
N PRO A 152 -13.44 6.22 14.60
CA PRO A 152 -14.78 5.77 14.21
C PRO A 152 -15.84 6.51 15.04
N PRO A 153 -17.06 6.71 14.48
CA PRO A 153 -18.18 7.20 15.27
C PRO A 153 -18.57 6.20 16.37
N PRO A 154 -19.37 6.63 17.36
CA PRO A 154 -19.85 5.74 18.41
C PRO A 154 -20.53 4.49 17.83
N LYS A 155 -20.20 3.32 18.39
CA LYS A 155 -20.80 2.05 17.98
C LYS A 155 -22.33 2.09 18.15
N PRO A 156 -23.12 1.65 17.15
CA PRO A 156 -24.57 1.58 17.27
C PRO A 156 -25.00 0.69 18.43
N ARG A 157 -26.00 1.15 19.19
CA ARG A 157 -26.59 0.38 20.30
C ARG A 157 -27.68 -0.60 19.86
N LYS A 158 -28.30 -0.33 18.71
CA LYS A 158 -29.34 -1.16 18.12
C LYS A 158 -29.02 -1.38 16.65
N TRP A 159 -29.04 -2.65 16.24
CA TRP A 159 -28.86 -3.08 14.86
C TRP A 159 -30.21 -3.45 14.26
N ILE A 160 -30.42 -3.07 13.00
CA ILE A 160 -31.63 -3.37 12.25
C ILE A 160 -31.46 -4.71 11.54
N HIS A 161 -32.44 -5.58 11.71
CA HIS A 161 -32.50 -6.89 11.06
C HIS A 161 -33.19 -6.75 9.70
N GLN A 162 -32.41 -6.37 8.67
CA GLN A 162 -32.89 -6.22 7.29
C GLN A 162 -31.80 -6.62 6.28
N SER A 163 -32.21 -7.13 5.11
CA SER A 163 -31.28 -7.52 4.04
C SER A 163 -30.65 -6.32 3.34
N GLY A 164 -29.42 -6.52 2.86
CA GLY A 164 -28.60 -5.49 2.23
C GLY A 164 -27.93 -4.58 3.26
N TRP A 165 -27.40 -3.45 2.79
CA TRP A 165 -26.69 -2.51 3.65
C TRP A 165 -27.63 -1.62 4.45
N THR A 166 -27.29 -1.43 5.72
CA THR A 166 -27.87 -0.43 6.61
C THR A 166 -26.77 0.50 7.09
N LYS A 167 -26.94 1.80 6.86
CA LYS A 167 -26.09 2.87 7.39
C LYS A 167 -26.61 3.29 8.76
N TYR A 168 -25.71 3.45 9.72
CA TYR A 168 -25.97 3.89 11.09
C TYR A 168 -25.25 5.20 11.35
N TYR A 169 -26.02 6.26 11.50
CA TYR A 169 -25.52 7.61 11.75
C TYR A 169 -25.14 7.79 13.23
N PRO A 170 -24.21 8.70 13.55
CA PRO A 170 -23.83 9.00 14.94
C PRO A 170 -24.99 9.54 15.80
N ASP A 171 -26.00 10.15 15.19
CA ASP A 171 -27.21 10.67 15.83
C ASP A 171 -28.26 9.57 16.14
N GLY A 172 -27.98 8.32 15.77
CA GLY A 172 -28.86 7.17 15.96
C GLY A 172 -29.86 6.93 14.83
N ARG A 173 -29.91 7.78 13.80
CA ARG A 173 -30.70 7.49 12.59
C ARG A 173 -30.10 6.31 11.83
N THR A 174 -30.96 5.59 11.12
CA THR A 174 -30.55 4.49 10.24
C THR A 174 -31.17 4.66 8.85
N GLU A 175 -30.48 4.18 7.84
CA GLU A 175 -30.91 4.29 6.44
C GLU A 175 -30.54 3.01 5.69
N LYS A 176 -31.47 2.48 4.89
CA LYS A 176 -31.17 1.40 3.95
C LYS A 176 -30.46 1.99 2.74
N VAL A 177 -29.30 1.47 2.40
CA VAL A 177 -28.49 1.94 1.26
C VAL A 177 -28.10 0.76 0.38
N ASP A 178 -27.78 1.03 -0.88
CA ASP A 178 -27.35 -0.04 -1.80
C ASP A 178 -25.90 -0.47 -1.52
N ALA A 179 -25.04 0.49 -1.13
CA ALA A 179 -23.66 0.26 -0.73
C ALA A 179 -23.11 1.43 0.12
N PRO A 180 -22.01 1.24 0.87
CA PRO A 180 -21.36 2.33 1.60
C PRO A 180 -20.68 3.35 0.67
N ASP A 181 -21.21 4.57 0.63
CA ASP A 181 -20.62 5.68 -0.13
C ASP A 181 -19.51 6.42 0.63
N GLU A 182 -18.45 5.68 0.98
CA GLU A 182 -17.31 6.20 1.74
C GLU A 182 -16.01 6.02 0.95
N GLU A 183 -15.03 6.91 1.12
CA GLU A 183 -13.69 6.75 0.51
C GLU A 183 -12.76 5.88 1.37
N MET A 184 -13.08 5.74 2.66
CA MET A 184 -12.24 5.07 3.65
C MET A 184 -13.11 4.16 4.52
N LEU A 185 -12.85 2.86 4.48
CA LEU A 185 -13.59 1.85 5.22
C LEU A 185 -12.64 0.94 5.98
N SER A 186 -12.99 0.61 7.22
CA SER A 186 -12.63 -0.66 7.84
C SER A 186 -13.75 -1.65 7.53
N PHE A 187 -13.42 -2.87 7.13
CA PHE A 187 -14.37 -3.85 6.61
C PHE A 187 -14.02 -5.26 7.08
N ASP A 188 -15.04 -6.02 7.46
CA ASP A 188 -14.94 -7.40 7.93
C ASP A 188 -16.20 -8.18 7.54
N THR A 189 -16.08 -9.48 7.30
CA THR A 189 -17.17 -10.34 6.84
C THR A 189 -17.28 -11.63 7.63
N GLU A 190 -18.50 -12.14 7.75
CA GLU A 190 -18.77 -13.45 8.33
C GLU A 190 -19.38 -14.38 7.28
N VAL A 191 -18.99 -15.65 7.37
CA VAL A 191 -19.45 -16.74 6.49
C VAL A 191 -19.85 -17.95 7.33
N MET A 192 -20.78 -18.75 6.82
CA MET A 192 -21.06 -20.09 7.38
C MET A 192 -20.21 -21.13 6.65
N TRP A 193 -18.90 -21.17 6.93
CA TRP A 193 -17.91 -21.88 6.11
C TRP A 193 -18.17 -23.38 5.89
N LYS A 194 -18.85 -24.06 6.84
CA LYS A 194 -19.26 -25.47 6.69
C LYS A 194 -20.40 -25.67 5.68
N VAL A 195 -21.17 -24.62 5.40
CA VAL A 195 -22.37 -24.65 4.56
C VAL A 195 -22.12 -23.97 3.22
N SER A 196 -21.57 -22.74 3.24
CA SER A 196 -21.31 -21.95 2.04
C SER A 196 -20.11 -21.02 2.25
N PRO A 197 -19.24 -20.84 1.23
CA PRO A 197 -18.12 -19.91 1.33
C PRO A 197 -18.52 -18.43 1.16
N PHE A 198 -19.77 -18.14 0.80
CA PHE A 198 -20.26 -16.79 0.53
C PHE A 198 -20.62 -16.03 1.81
N ALA A 199 -20.68 -14.70 1.70
CA ALA A 199 -20.96 -13.83 2.83
C ALA A 199 -22.39 -14.02 3.34
N VAL A 200 -22.51 -14.11 4.67
CA VAL A 200 -23.81 -14.09 5.36
C VAL A 200 -24.03 -12.75 6.05
N MET A 201 -22.95 -12.13 6.51
CA MET A 201 -22.95 -10.81 7.13
C MET A 201 -21.68 -10.04 6.80
N ALA A 202 -21.75 -8.72 6.85
CA ALA A 202 -20.57 -7.87 6.83
C ALA A 202 -20.76 -6.67 7.75
N CYS A 203 -19.65 -6.16 8.27
CA CYS A 203 -19.60 -4.94 9.04
C CYS A 203 -18.59 -4.00 8.41
N ALA A 204 -18.92 -2.71 8.37
CA ALA A 204 -18.01 -1.68 7.96
C ALA A 204 -18.08 -0.46 8.89
N SER A 205 -16.94 0.21 9.05
CA SER A 205 -16.86 1.50 9.73
C SER A 205 -16.07 2.49 8.89
N SER A 206 -16.60 3.69 8.76
CA SER A 206 -15.93 4.84 8.17
C SER A 206 -15.69 5.90 9.25
N PRO A 207 -15.03 7.03 8.93
CA PRO A 207 -14.99 8.18 9.84
C PRO A 207 -16.36 8.81 10.12
N THR A 208 -17.38 8.52 9.30
CA THR A 208 -18.67 9.23 9.35
C THR A 208 -19.83 8.38 9.87
N ALA A 209 -19.81 7.07 9.61
CA ALA A 209 -20.88 6.14 9.94
C ALA A 209 -20.41 4.69 10.09
N TRP A 210 -21.24 3.90 10.78
CA TRP A 210 -21.18 2.43 10.77
C TRP A 210 -22.11 1.86 9.71
N TYR A 211 -21.79 0.65 9.23
CA TYR A 211 -22.54 -0.07 8.23
C TYR A 211 -22.66 -1.53 8.64
N ALA A 212 -23.83 -2.12 8.46
CA ALA A 212 -23.99 -3.58 8.52
C ALA A 212 -24.73 -4.06 7.28
N TRP A 213 -24.26 -5.17 6.73
CA TRP A 213 -24.89 -5.87 5.63
C TRP A 213 -25.36 -7.24 6.11
N LEU A 214 -26.61 -7.59 5.82
CA LEU A 214 -27.12 -8.95 6.00
C LEU A 214 -27.48 -9.54 4.65
N SER A 215 -27.05 -10.78 4.44
CA SER A 215 -27.39 -11.54 3.26
C SER A 215 -28.90 -11.80 3.20
N PRO A 216 -29.58 -11.58 2.06
CA PRO A 216 -30.98 -11.97 1.91
C PRO A 216 -31.17 -13.49 2.09
N TRP A 217 -30.12 -14.29 1.84
CA TRP A 217 -30.16 -15.73 2.09
C TRP A 217 -30.20 -16.05 3.59
N LEU A 218 -29.43 -15.33 4.40
CA LEU A 218 -29.45 -15.46 5.87
C LEU A 218 -30.86 -15.18 6.43
N LEU A 219 -31.58 -14.25 5.81
CA LEU A 219 -32.95 -13.87 6.19
C LEU A 219 -34.04 -14.75 5.54
N MET A 220 -33.66 -15.79 4.81
CA MET A 220 -34.56 -16.68 4.08
C MET A 220 -35.42 -15.97 3.02
N GLU A 221 -35.00 -14.79 2.56
CA GLU A 221 -35.66 -14.04 1.48
C GLU A 221 -35.32 -14.61 0.10
N THR A 222 -34.24 -15.38 0.00
CA THR A 222 -33.83 -16.10 -1.21
C THR A 222 -33.28 -17.48 -0.87
N THR A 223 -33.36 -18.40 -1.83
CA THR A 223 -32.73 -19.72 -1.76
C THR A 223 -31.29 -19.72 -2.28
N ASN A 224 -30.86 -18.63 -2.94
CA ASN A 224 -29.51 -18.53 -3.47
C ASN A 224 -28.52 -18.09 -2.39
N ASP A 225 -27.66 -19.00 -1.95
CA ASP A 225 -26.63 -18.78 -0.95
C ASP A 225 -25.42 -17.99 -1.47
N ARG A 226 -25.30 -17.81 -2.79
CA ARG A 226 -24.15 -17.17 -3.44
C ARG A 226 -24.27 -15.65 -3.47
N GLN A 227 -24.31 -15.04 -2.29
CA GLN A 227 -24.45 -13.60 -2.13
C GLN A 227 -23.07 -12.93 -2.01
N LEU A 228 -22.86 -11.86 -2.77
CA LEU A 228 -21.67 -11.01 -2.71
C LEU A 228 -22.06 -9.63 -2.19
N ILE A 229 -21.12 -9.00 -1.49
CA ILE A 229 -21.32 -7.72 -0.80
C ILE A 229 -20.95 -6.59 -1.77
N PRO A 230 -21.89 -5.71 -2.14
CA PRO A 230 -21.57 -4.54 -2.96
C PRO A 230 -20.85 -3.47 -2.13
N LEU A 231 -19.75 -2.90 -2.65
CA LEU A 231 -19.04 -1.77 -2.04
C LEU A 231 -19.17 -0.46 -2.81
N GLY A 232 -20.02 -0.43 -3.84
CA GLY A 232 -20.48 0.80 -4.50
C GLY A 232 -19.82 1.01 -5.86
N ASP A 233 -19.63 2.27 -6.26
CA ASP A 233 -19.09 2.61 -7.57
C ASP A 233 -17.63 2.14 -7.71
N PRO A 234 -17.32 1.19 -8.62
CA PRO A 234 -15.97 0.70 -8.84
C PRO A 234 -15.03 1.75 -9.44
N ASN A 235 -15.54 2.88 -9.94
CA ASN A 235 -14.76 3.98 -10.49
C ASN A 235 -14.42 5.07 -9.45
N LYS A 236 -14.92 4.96 -8.22
CA LYS A 236 -14.58 5.85 -7.12
C LYS A 236 -13.39 5.28 -6.34
N ALA A 237 -12.34 6.08 -6.17
CA ALA A 237 -11.18 5.68 -5.40
C ALA A 237 -11.57 5.45 -3.93
N LYS A 238 -11.26 4.27 -3.41
CA LYS A 238 -11.60 3.87 -2.04
C LYS A 238 -10.48 3.05 -1.44
N ILE A 239 -10.19 3.25 -0.16
CA ILE A 239 -9.40 2.30 0.62
C ILE A 239 -10.29 1.43 1.50
N ILE A 240 -9.96 0.15 1.56
CA ILE A 240 -10.69 -0.85 2.36
C ILE A 240 -9.65 -1.55 3.23
N VAL A 241 -9.75 -1.33 4.54
CA VAL A 241 -8.81 -1.83 5.53
C VAL A 241 -9.42 -3.01 6.26
N GLY A 242 -8.72 -4.13 6.31
CA GLY A 242 -9.12 -5.31 7.08
C GLY A 242 -7.90 -6.07 7.58
N HIS A 243 -8.13 -7.07 8.41
CA HIS A 243 -7.06 -7.93 8.93
C HIS A 243 -7.15 -9.30 8.29
N ASN A 244 -6.13 -9.69 7.53
CA ASN A 244 -6.21 -10.79 6.57
C ASN A 244 -7.31 -10.55 5.51
N VAL A 245 -7.39 -9.30 5.01
CA VAL A 245 -8.49 -8.80 4.19
C VAL A 245 -8.70 -9.56 2.87
N GLY A 246 -7.74 -10.39 2.44
CA GLY A 246 -7.92 -11.27 1.29
C GLY A 246 -9.11 -12.22 1.44
N PHE A 247 -9.42 -12.63 2.68
CA PHE A 247 -10.60 -13.43 2.97
C PHE A 247 -11.89 -12.65 2.67
N ASP A 248 -12.01 -11.44 3.18
CA ASP A 248 -13.17 -10.55 3.02
C ASP A 248 -13.31 -10.06 1.59
N ARG A 249 -12.20 -9.71 0.95
CA ARG A 249 -12.14 -9.23 -0.44
C ARG A 249 -12.79 -10.21 -1.41
N ALA A 250 -12.60 -11.52 -1.21
CA ALA A 250 -13.24 -12.54 -2.04
C ALA A 250 -14.77 -12.59 -1.90
N ARG A 251 -15.37 -11.84 -0.96
CA ARG A 251 -16.83 -11.71 -0.82
C ARG A 251 -17.37 -10.40 -1.38
N VAL A 252 -16.51 -9.53 -1.92
CA VAL A 252 -16.91 -8.25 -2.50
C VAL A 252 -17.33 -8.44 -3.95
N LEU A 253 -18.50 -7.88 -4.31
CA LEU A 253 -19.11 -8.04 -5.63
C LEU A 253 -18.22 -7.50 -6.75
N GLU A 254 -17.68 -6.30 -6.58
CA GLU A 254 -16.95 -5.59 -7.63
C GLU A 254 -15.61 -6.27 -7.99
N GLU A 255 -15.05 -7.08 -7.09
CA GLU A 255 -13.76 -7.76 -7.30
C GLU A 255 -13.84 -8.93 -8.30
N TYR A 256 -15.05 -9.28 -8.74
CA TYR A 256 -15.29 -10.24 -9.82
C TYR A 256 -15.49 -9.59 -11.20
N SER A 257 -15.37 -8.26 -11.28
CA SER A 257 -15.39 -7.53 -12.55
C SER A 257 -14.09 -7.74 -13.34
N VAL A 258 -14.20 -7.94 -14.65
CA VAL A 258 -13.04 -7.95 -15.57
C VAL A 258 -12.40 -6.56 -15.67
N LYS A 259 -13.20 -5.50 -15.51
CA LYS A 259 -12.70 -4.13 -15.44
C LYS A 259 -12.13 -3.89 -14.05
N GLN A 260 -10.87 -3.46 -14.00
CA GLN A 260 -10.17 -3.13 -12.77
C GLN A 260 -10.94 -2.05 -11.99
N THR A 261 -11.22 -2.34 -10.71
CA THR A 261 -11.86 -1.42 -9.78
C THR A 261 -10.84 -0.42 -9.22
N ARG A 262 -11.35 0.63 -8.59
CA ARG A 262 -10.58 1.59 -7.79
C ARG A 262 -10.65 1.30 -6.29
N ASN A 263 -10.96 0.07 -5.93
CA ASN A 263 -10.83 -0.41 -4.56
C ASN A 263 -9.35 -0.73 -4.29
N ALA A 264 -8.79 -0.13 -3.25
CA ALA A 264 -7.46 -0.44 -2.76
C ALA A 264 -7.56 -1.09 -1.37
N PHE A 265 -7.25 -2.38 -1.30
CA PHE A 265 -7.29 -3.12 -0.04
C PHE A 265 -5.97 -2.95 0.71
N LEU A 266 -6.06 -2.56 1.99
CA LEU A 266 -4.93 -2.55 2.91
C LEU A 266 -5.12 -3.64 3.96
N ASP A 267 -4.20 -4.58 3.99
CA ASP A 267 -4.21 -5.67 4.96
C ASP A 267 -3.32 -5.33 6.16
N THR A 268 -3.92 -5.20 7.35
CA THR A 268 -3.18 -4.93 8.59
C THR A 268 -2.28 -6.10 8.99
N MET A 269 -2.61 -7.33 8.60
CA MET A 269 -1.74 -8.50 8.83
C MET A 269 -0.48 -8.40 7.95
N SER A 270 -0.64 -8.17 6.64
CA SER A 270 0.49 -7.95 5.73
C SER A 270 1.36 -6.75 6.12
N LEU A 271 0.74 -5.66 6.60
CA LEU A 271 1.49 -4.51 7.12
C LEU A 271 2.30 -4.87 8.36
N HIS A 272 1.73 -5.61 9.31
CA HIS A 272 2.44 -6.13 10.47
C HIS A 272 3.63 -7.00 10.06
N VAL A 273 3.41 -7.95 9.15
CA VAL A 273 4.46 -8.84 8.63
C VAL A 273 5.57 -8.02 7.97
N ALA A 274 5.23 -7.04 7.15
CA ALA A 274 6.21 -6.22 6.43
C ALA A 274 7.11 -5.39 7.35
N VAL A 275 6.63 -4.95 8.52
CA VAL A 275 7.42 -4.16 9.47
C VAL A 275 8.13 -5.01 10.54
N ASN A 276 7.57 -6.17 10.90
CA ASN A 276 8.04 -6.96 12.03
C ASN A 276 8.76 -8.27 11.66
N VAL A 277 8.53 -8.86 10.47
CA VAL A 277 9.12 -10.16 10.07
C VAL A 277 10.51 -9.98 9.43
N ALA A 278 11.33 -9.11 10.01
CA ALA A 278 12.76 -9.01 9.67
C ALA A 278 13.61 -10.13 10.33
N SER A 279 13.05 -10.90 11.27
CA SER A 279 13.71 -12.07 11.88
C SER A 279 13.17 -13.37 11.28
N LYS A 280 14.08 -14.17 10.72
CA LYS A 280 13.85 -15.48 10.08
C LYS A 280 13.38 -16.55 11.07
N THR A 281 12.23 -16.39 11.69
CA THR A 281 11.58 -17.44 12.49
C THR A 281 10.17 -17.65 11.95
N PRO A 282 9.86 -18.84 11.39
CA PRO A 282 8.49 -19.22 11.04
C PRO A 282 7.53 -18.94 12.19
N ASP A 283 6.29 -18.54 11.91
CA ASP A 283 5.26 -18.21 12.91
C ASP A 283 5.13 -19.28 14.02
N HIS A 284 5.35 -20.55 13.68
CA HIS A 284 5.30 -21.65 14.64
C HIS A 284 6.45 -21.59 15.66
N ASP A 285 7.67 -21.29 15.21
CA ASP A 285 8.84 -21.19 16.08
C ASP A 285 8.71 -19.95 16.97
N LEU A 286 8.21 -18.83 16.43
CA LEU A 286 7.91 -17.64 17.24
C LEU A 286 6.84 -17.93 18.31
N ALA A 287 5.76 -18.65 17.95
CA ALA A 287 4.73 -19.04 18.90
C ALA A 287 5.29 -19.96 20.02
N VAL A 288 6.17 -20.89 19.66
CA VAL A 288 6.85 -21.77 20.63
C VAL A 288 7.74 -20.93 21.55
N LEU A 289 8.60 -20.08 21.00
CA LEU A 289 9.48 -19.16 21.75
C LEU A 289 8.69 -18.26 22.71
N MET A 290 7.55 -17.70 22.29
CA MET A 290 6.70 -16.87 23.16
C MET A 290 6.04 -17.66 24.31
N THR A 291 5.83 -18.96 24.16
CA THR A 291 5.25 -19.82 25.21
C THR A 291 6.28 -20.44 26.15
N SER A 292 7.50 -20.66 25.68
CA SER A 292 8.62 -21.12 26.49
C SER A 292 9.31 -19.92 27.12
N GLY A 293 8.87 -19.49 28.32
CA GLY A 293 9.50 -18.40 29.08
C GLY A 293 10.92 -18.75 29.54
N MET A 294 11.86 -18.84 28.61
CA MET A 294 13.25 -19.20 28.85
C MET A 294 14.10 -17.95 28.90
N HIS A 295 14.21 -17.43 30.12
CA HIS A 295 15.18 -16.42 30.51
C HIS A 295 16.60 -16.83 30.10
N ASP A 296 17.07 -16.35 28.95
CA ASP A 296 18.47 -16.10 28.66
C ASP A 296 18.59 -15.06 27.54
N GLU A 297 19.67 -14.28 27.54
CA GLU A 297 19.84 -13.01 26.82
C GLU A 297 19.71 -13.04 25.27
N GLU A 298 19.34 -14.17 24.66
CA GLU A 298 18.93 -14.29 23.26
C GLU A 298 17.51 -13.73 22.97
N GLU A 299 16.72 -13.40 24.01
CA GLU A 299 15.29 -13.03 23.96
C GLU A 299 14.93 -11.56 23.63
N LEU A 300 15.90 -10.66 23.38
CA LEU A 300 15.63 -9.22 23.15
C LEU A 300 14.76 -8.89 21.92
N TRP A 301 14.64 -9.81 20.97
CA TRP A 301 13.90 -9.62 19.71
C TRP A 301 12.50 -10.23 19.74
N VAL A 302 12.26 -11.23 20.60
CA VAL A 302 10.95 -11.89 20.74
C VAL A 302 9.92 -10.94 21.34
N GLU A 303 10.34 -10.07 22.27
CA GLU A 303 9.50 -8.99 22.81
C GLU A 303 9.17 -7.89 21.78
N ARG A 304 9.86 -7.85 20.63
CA ARG A 304 9.67 -6.86 19.56
C ARG A 304 8.80 -7.36 18.41
N SER A 305 8.17 -8.51 18.55
CA SER A 305 7.27 -9.08 17.55
C SER A 305 6.04 -9.72 18.19
N SER A 306 5.05 -10.06 17.39
CA SER A 306 3.88 -10.86 17.80
C SER A 306 3.50 -11.82 16.70
N VAL A 307 2.72 -12.85 17.03
CA VAL A 307 2.06 -13.67 16.00
C VAL A 307 1.05 -12.85 15.19
N ASN A 308 0.64 -13.37 14.03
CA ASN A 308 -0.12 -12.64 13.01
C ASN A 308 -1.62 -12.49 13.28
N SER A 309 -2.15 -13.02 14.38
CA SER A 309 -3.58 -12.94 14.68
C SER A 309 -3.98 -11.52 15.08
N LEU A 310 -5.19 -11.07 14.69
CA LEU A 310 -5.69 -9.74 15.03
C LEU A 310 -5.61 -9.43 16.54
N ARG A 311 -5.85 -10.42 17.41
CA ARG A 311 -5.76 -10.26 18.87
C ARG A 311 -4.35 -9.87 19.27
N ASP A 312 -3.36 -10.59 18.75
CA ASP A 312 -1.97 -10.45 19.16
C ASP A 312 -1.36 -9.19 18.54
N VAL A 313 -1.68 -8.90 17.28
CA VAL A 313 -1.29 -7.66 16.59
C VAL A 313 -1.90 -6.43 17.27
N ALA A 314 -3.18 -6.47 17.69
CA ALA A 314 -3.81 -5.37 18.42
C ALA A 314 -3.23 -5.21 19.82
N LYS A 315 -2.91 -6.32 20.50
CA LYS A 315 -2.24 -6.28 21.81
C LYS A 315 -0.84 -5.68 21.69
N PHE A 316 -0.09 -6.07 20.65
CA PHE A 316 1.27 -5.61 20.42
C PHE A 316 1.33 -4.12 20.06
N HIS A 317 0.58 -3.68 19.04
CA HIS A 317 0.66 -2.30 18.54
C HIS A 317 -0.16 -1.29 19.34
N LEU A 318 -1.27 -1.72 19.96
CA LEU A 318 -2.24 -0.80 20.60
C LEU A 318 -2.42 -1.07 22.10
N ASN A 319 -1.80 -2.12 22.65
CA ASN A 319 -2.05 -2.60 24.02
C ASN A 319 -3.53 -2.90 24.32
N VAL A 320 -4.31 -3.26 23.29
CA VAL A 320 -5.73 -3.59 23.41
C VAL A 320 -5.91 -5.11 23.50
N SER A 321 -6.61 -5.57 24.53
CA SER A 321 -6.99 -6.98 24.67
C SER A 321 -8.33 -7.24 23.99
N ILE A 322 -8.37 -8.15 23.00
CA ILE A 322 -9.58 -8.52 22.26
C ILE A 322 -10.09 -9.88 22.76
N ASP A 323 -11.27 -9.88 23.36
CA ASP A 323 -12.02 -11.11 23.64
C ASP A 323 -12.60 -11.67 22.33
N LYS A 324 -12.33 -12.95 22.04
CA LYS A 324 -12.84 -13.63 20.84
C LYS A 324 -13.90 -14.70 21.18
N ALA A 325 -14.29 -14.86 22.45
CA ALA A 325 -15.20 -15.93 22.87
C ALA A 325 -16.54 -15.90 22.13
N LEU A 326 -17.03 -14.70 21.76
CA LEU A 326 -18.26 -14.52 20.97
C LEU A 326 -18.17 -14.97 19.51
N ARG A 327 -16.96 -15.14 18.96
CA ARG A 327 -16.77 -15.59 17.56
C ARG A 327 -17.00 -17.09 17.41
N ASP A 328 -16.73 -17.85 18.48
CA ASP A 328 -16.83 -19.32 18.47
C ASP A 328 -18.29 -19.79 18.29
N ASP A 329 -19.27 -18.93 18.61
CA ASP A 329 -20.71 -19.20 18.42
C ASP A 329 -21.12 -19.35 16.94
N PHE A 330 -20.33 -18.83 15.99
CA PHE A 330 -20.58 -18.92 14.55
C PHE A 330 -19.80 -20.04 13.84
N SER A 331 -18.97 -20.81 14.56
CA SER A 331 -17.99 -21.75 13.97
C SER A 331 -18.41 -23.20 13.78
#